data_AF-A0A2V1H6C1-F1
#
_entry.id   AF-A0A2V1H6C1-F1
#
_cell.length_a   1.000
_cell.length_b   1.000
_cell.length_c   1.000
_cell.angle_alpha   90.00
_cell.angle_beta   90.00
_cell.angle_gamma   90.00
#
_symmetry.space_group_name_H-M   'P 1'
#
loop_
_entity.id
_entity.type
_entity.pdbx_description
1 polymer ?
#
loop_
_entity_poly.entity_id
_entity_poly.type
_entity_poly.pdbx_seq_one_letter_code
_entity_poly.pdbx_strand_id
1 'polypeptide(L)'
;MKLDIVESPCIGRCSTTYGGDECRGCFRTVEQIRDWFQLPNDQLIEIQKQRFLKIETIAAEHAQVDDLDALERALEKYHVRYYADAPALVQVVDILRGRNGVIDGFVEDGFSPLQAGISSADLFNKIETALRNSVDI
;
A
#
# COMPACT_ATOMS: atom_id res chain seq x y z
N MET A 1 -20.97 -18.00 8.28
CA MET A 1 -19.61 -17.43 8.22
C MET A 1 -19.61 -16.52 7.01
N LYS A 2 -19.53 -15.20 7.22
CA LYS A 2 -19.81 -14.22 6.17
C LYS A 2 -18.82 -13.08 6.29
N LEU A 3 -17.85 -13.06 5.40
CA LEU A 3 -17.01 -11.90 5.09
C LEU A 3 -17.01 -11.83 3.55
N ASP A 4 -18.21 -11.63 3.00
CA ASP A 4 -18.51 -11.92 1.59
C ASP A 4 -18.26 -10.72 0.67
N ILE A 5 -17.55 -9.69 1.12
CA ILE A 5 -17.22 -8.54 0.28
C ILE A 5 -15.79 -8.12 0.56
N VAL A 6 -14.89 -8.43 -0.38
CA VAL A 6 -13.56 -7.82 -0.40
C VAL A 6 -13.74 -6.39 -0.91
N GLU A 7 -13.57 -5.42 -0.02
CA GLU A 7 -13.63 -4.02 -0.45
C GLU A 7 -12.58 -3.74 -1.52
N SER A 8 -12.94 -2.90 -2.50
CA SER A 8 -11.98 -2.44 -3.52
C SER A 8 -10.86 -1.64 -2.85
N PRO A 9 -9.56 -1.93 -3.08
CA PRO A 9 -8.44 -1.18 -2.49
C PRO A 9 -8.22 0.19 -3.15
N CYS A 10 -9.17 0.66 -3.96
CA CYS A 10 -9.07 1.95 -4.66
C CYS A 10 -8.99 3.14 -3.68
N ILE A 11 -8.08 4.05 -3.94
CA ILE A 11 -7.92 5.29 -3.16
C ILE A 11 -8.30 6.55 -3.96
N GLY A 12 -9.07 6.40 -5.05
CA GLY A 12 -9.54 7.52 -5.87
C GLY A 12 -8.47 8.19 -6.74
N ARG A 13 -7.24 7.69 -6.76
CA ARG A 13 -6.15 8.16 -7.62
C ARG A 13 -5.80 7.12 -8.66
N CYS A 14 -6.46 7.20 -9.82
CA CYS A 14 -6.20 6.31 -10.95
C CYS A 14 -5.08 6.88 -11.82
N SER A 15 -4.08 6.05 -12.16
CA SER A 15 -2.96 6.44 -13.02
C SER A 15 -2.91 5.67 -14.34
N THR A 16 -3.78 4.67 -14.55
CA THR A 16 -3.74 3.82 -15.75
C THR A 16 -4.11 4.59 -17.01
N THR A 17 -4.79 5.72 -16.88
CA THR A 17 -5.04 6.69 -17.97
C THR A 17 -3.76 7.28 -18.56
N TYR A 18 -2.61 7.17 -17.88
CA TYR A 18 -1.32 7.69 -18.33
C TYR A 18 -0.40 6.61 -18.94
N GLY A 19 -0.92 5.42 -19.27
CA GLY A 19 -0.19 4.40 -20.04
C GLY A 19 0.68 3.45 -19.22
N GLY A 20 0.21 3.04 -18.03
CA GLY A 20 0.84 1.98 -17.23
C GLY A 20 -0.13 0.84 -16.97
N ASP A 21 0.40 -0.40 -16.92
CA ASP A 21 -0.40 -1.62 -16.73
C ASP A 21 -0.94 -1.75 -15.30
N GLU A 22 -0.25 -1.17 -14.32
CA GLU A 22 -0.66 -1.12 -12.92
C GLU A 22 -0.96 0.32 -12.45
N CYS A 23 -1.99 0.45 -11.61
CA CYS A 23 -2.34 1.71 -10.97
C CYS A 23 -1.40 2.03 -9.79
N ARG A 24 -0.79 3.22 -9.79
CA ARG A 24 0.10 3.72 -8.73
C ARG A 24 -0.59 3.92 -7.38
N GLY A 25 -1.90 4.10 -7.40
CA GLY A 25 -2.70 4.26 -6.20
C GLY A 25 -3.02 2.91 -5.57
N CYS A 26 -3.75 2.06 -6.30
CA CYS A 26 -4.28 0.82 -5.75
C CYS A 26 -3.44 -0.43 -6.04
N PHE A 27 -2.35 -0.32 -6.80
CA PHE A 27 -1.45 -1.42 -7.16
C PHE A 27 -2.16 -2.63 -7.79
N ARG A 28 -3.19 -2.37 -8.59
CA ARG A 28 -3.93 -3.36 -9.37
C ARG A 28 -3.71 -3.14 -10.85
N THR A 29 -3.80 -4.21 -11.65
CA THR A 29 -3.76 -4.11 -13.12
C THR A 29 -5.02 -3.44 -13.67
N VAL A 30 -4.98 -3.00 -14.94
CA VAL A 30 -6.15 -2.45 -15.63
C VAL A 30 -7.32 -3.43 -15.63
N GLU A 31 -7.07 -4.71 -15.88
CA GLU A 31 -8.08 -5.78 -15.90
C GLU A 31 -8.70 -5.94 -14.51
N GLN A 32 -7.86 -6.05 -13.47
CA GLN A 32 -8.33 -6.16 -12.09
C GLN A 32 -9.17 -4.95 -11.66
N ILE A 33 -8.85 -3.75 -12.13
CA ILE A 33 -9.63 -2.54 -11.86
C ILE A 33 -10.98 -2.60 -12.57
N ARG A 34 -11.00 -2.92 -13.87
CA ARG A 34 -12.20 -2.98 -14.71
C ARG A 34 -13.17 -4.06 -14.22
N ASP A 35 -12.64 -5.22 -13.85
CA ASP A 35 -13.44 -6.42 -13.62
C ASP A 35 -13.72 -6.66 -12.13
N TRP A 36 -13.18 -5.83 -11.21
CA TRP A 36 -13.24 -6.03 -9.77
C TRP A 36 -14.62 -6.46 -9.24
N PHE A 37 -15.68 -5.75 -9.62
CA PHE A 37 -17.04 -6.01 -9.13
C PHE A 37 -17.73 -7.21 -9.77
N GLN A 38 -17.07 -7.85 -10.74
CA GLN A 38 -17.56 -9.03 -11.46
C GLN A 38 -16.83 -10.30 -11.01
N LEU A 39 -15.71 -10.16 -10.30
CA LEU A 39 -14.92 -11.29 -9.82
C LEU A 39 -15.58 -11.94 -8.59
N PRO A 40 -15.51 -13.28 -8.47
CA PRO A 40 -15.99 -13.96 -7.28
C PRO A 40 -15.06 -13.70 -6.08
N ASN A 41 -15.60 -13.83 -4.87
CA ASN A 41 -14.89 -13.47 -3.64
C ASN A 41 -13.58 -14.22 -3.42
N ASP A 42 -13.51 -15.48 -3.80
CA ASP A 42 -12.28 -16.28 -3.73
C ASP A 42 -11.16 -15.68 -4.59
N GLN A 43 -11.48 -15.24 -5.81
CA GLN A 43 -10.54 -14.53 -6.67
C GLN A 43 -10.15 -13.16 -6.10
N LEU A 44 -11.12 -12.41 -5.54
CA LEU A 44 -10.83 -11.12 -4.91
C LEU A 44 -9.90 -11.27 -3.70
N ILE A 45 -10.12 -12.29 -2.87
CA ILE A 45 -9.26 -12.61 -1.72
C ILE A 45 -7.86 -12.95 -2.21
N GLU A 46 -7.74 -13.77 -3.25
CA GLU A 46 -6.43 -14.15 -3.80
C GLU A 46 -5.68 -12.95 -4.37
N ILE A 47 -6.34 -12.12 -5.18
CA ILE A 47 -5.76 -10.87 -5.69
C ILE A 47 -5.29 -9.97 -4.55
N GLN A 48 -6.08 -9.83 -3.48
CA GLN A 48 -5.69 -9.03 -2.32
C GLN A 48 -4.47 -9.61 -1.58
N LYS A 49 -4.41 -10.93 -1.41
CA LYS A 49 -3.25 -11.61 -0.79
C LYS A 49 -1.98 -11.39 -1.60
N GLN A 50 -2.03 -11.61 -2.90
CA GLN A 50 -0.88 -11.41 -3.79
C GLN A 50 -0.42 -9.95 -3.77
N ARG A 51 -1.38 -9.01 -3.76
CA ARG A 51 -1.09 -7.59 -3.62
C ARG A 51 -0.40 -7.27 -2.28
N PHE A 52 -0.88 -7.79 -1.16
CA PHE A 52 -0.25 -7.59 0.14
C PHE A 52 1.16 -8.17 0.19
N LEU A 53 1.35 -9.40 -0.31
CA LEU A 53 2.66 -10.05 -0.38
C LEU A 53 3.65 -9.19 -1.17
N LYS A 54 3.27 -8.78 -2.39
CA LYS A 54 4.11 -7.94 -3.26
C LYS A 54 4.48 -6.62 -2.58
N ILE A 55 3.51 -5.93 -1.98
CA ILE A 55 3.76 -4.66 -1.27
C ILE A 55 4.68 -4.87 -0.06
N GLU A 56 4.40 -5.86 0.76
CA GLU A 56 5.18 -6.16 1.97
C GLU A 56 6.63 -6.52 1.63
N THR A 57 6.84 -7.43 0.67
CA THR A 57 8.18 -7.85 0.23
C THR A 57 9.01 -6.66 -0.21
N ILE A 58 8.45 -5.78 -1.05
CA ILE A 58 9.19 -4.64 -1.60
C ILE A 58 9.36 -3.54 -0.56
N ALA A 59 8.35 -3.28 0.28
CA ALA A 59 8.44 -2.29 1.35
C ALA A 59 9.52 -2.68 2.38
N ALA A 60 9.71 -3.96 2.65
CA ALA A 60 10.74 -4.47 3.57
C ALA A 60 12.18 -4.14 3.12
N GLU A 61 12.40 -3.89 1.82
CA GLU A 61 13.70 -3.46 1.30
C GLU A 61 13.98 -1.97 1.53
N HIS A 62 13.00 -1.20 2.00
CA HIS A 62 13.05 0.26 2.06
C HIS A 62 12.66 0.85 3.41
N ALA A 63 11.83 0.16 4.18
CA ALA A 63 11.36 0.58 5.48
C ALA A 63 11.26 -0.60 6.44
N GLN A 64 11.25 -0.28 7.74
CA GLN A 64 10.96 -1.22 8.81
C GLN A 64 9.93 -0.61 9.76
N VAL A 65 9.21 -1.47 10.48
CA VAL A 65 8.30 -1.06 11.55
C VAL A 65 9.03 -1.19 12.87
N ASP A 66 9.07 -0.12 13.64
CA ASP A 66 9.79 -0.04 14.91
C ASP A 66 8.85 -0.15 16.11
N ASP A 67 7.61 0.32 15.98
CA ASP A 67 6.58 0.31 17.03
C ASP A 67 5.19 0.14 16.40
N LEU A 68 4.55 -1.01 16.65
CA LEU A 68 3.22 -1.34 16.12
C LEU A 68 2.11 -0.47 16.71
N ASP A 69 2.19 -0.12 17.99
CA ASP A 69 1.18 0.70 18.64
C ASP A 69 1.26 2.16 18.13
N ALA A 70 2.47 2.64 17.84
CA ALA A 70 2.67 3.94 17.20
C ALA A 70 2.16 3.95 15.76
N LEU A 71 2.37 2.87 15.01
CA LEU A 71 1.83 2.71 13.67
C LEU A 71 0.30 2.73 13.66
N GLU A 72 -0.35 2.04 14.58
CA GLU A 72 -1.81 2.05 14.72
C GLU A 72 -2.33 3.46 15.00
N ARG A 73 -1.72 4.19 15.95
CA ARG A 73 -2.04 5.60 16.21
C ARG A 73 -1.82 6.49 14.98
N ALA A 74 -0.79 6.22 14.19
CA ALA A 74 -0.52 6.97 12.97
C ALA A 74 -1.61 6.74 11.90
N LEU A 75 -2.11 5.51 11.74
CA LEU A 75 -3.22 5.19 10.83
C LEU A 75 -4.47 6.00 11.18
N GLU A 76 -4.80 6.09 12.48
CA GLU A 76 -5.91 6.91 12.98
C GLU A 76 -5.66 8.41 12.76
N LYS A 77 -4.49 8.91 13.20
CA LYS A 77 -4.05 10.32 13.08
C LYS A 77 -4.16 10.85 11.66
N TYR A 78 -3.77 10.05 10.67
CA TYR A 78 -3.71 10.48 9.28
C TYR A 78 -4.99 10.22 8.49
N HIS A 79 -5.98 9.53 9.08
CA HIS A 79 -7.26 9.18 8.45
C HIS A 79 -7.07 8.57 7.05
N VAL A 80 -6.06 7.72 6.89
CA VAL A 80 -5.82 7.03 5.62
C VAL A 80 -6.76 5.84 5.49
N ARG A 81 -7.04 5.44 4.25
CA ARG A 81 -7.72 4.18 4.00
C ARG A 81 -6.72 3.03 4.10
N TYR A 82 -7.01 2.06 4.96
CA TYR A 82 -6.20 0.86 5.18
C TYR A 82 -7.08 -0.36 5.47
N TYR A 83 -6.49 -1.55 5.45
CA TYR A 83 -7.11 -2.76 5.95
C TYR A 83 -6.49 -3.09 7.31
N ALA A 84 -7.33 -3.31 8.32
CA ALA A 84 -6.86 -3.58 9.69
C ALA A 84 -6.07 -4.89 9.78
N ASP A 85 -6.37 -5.87 8.93
CA ASP A 85 -5.69 -7.16 8.82
C ASP A 85 -4.53 -7.17 7.82
N ALA A 86 -4.20 -6.04 7.20
CA ALA A 86 -3.02 -5.95 6.33
C ALA A 86 -1.73 -6.08 7.14
N PRO A 87 -0.65 -6.62 6.54
CA PRO A 87 0.65 -6.61 7.17
C PRO A 87 1.14 -5.19 7.47
N ALA A 88 1.94 -5.03 8.53
CA ALA A 88 2.33 -3.71 9.04
C ALA A 88 3.07 -2.86 7.99
N LEU A 89 3.92 -3.46 7.17
CA LEU A 89 4.60 -2.74 6.08
C LEU A 89 3.65 -2.32 4.96
N VAL A 90 2.55 -3.03 4.72
CA VAL A 90 1.49 -2.57 3.80
C VAL A 90 0.81 -1.34 4.37
N GLN A 91 0.54 -1.31 5.67
CA GLN A 91 -0.05 -0.15 6.35
C GLN A 91 0.87 1.07 6.33
N VAL A 92 2.20 0.87 6.46
CA VAL A 92 3.20 1.94 6.23
C VAL A 92 3.05 2.53 4.83
N VAL A 93 2.91 1.68 3.80
CA VAL A 93 2.68 2.16 2.41
C VAL A 93 1.33 2.88 2.28
N ASP A 94 0.28 2.44 2.97
CA ASP A 94 -1.01 3.13 2.99
C ASP A 94 -0.89 4.55 3.59
N ILE A 95 -0.11 4.73 4.67
CA ILE A 95 0.21 6.05 5.26
C ILE A 95 1.02 6.91 4.27
N LEU A 96 2.15 6.40 3.78
CA LEU A 96 3.05 7.10 2.86
C LEU A 96 2.32 7.58 1.61
N ARG A 97 1.46 6.72 1.06
CA ARG A 97 0.62 7.06 -0.09
C ARG A 97 -0.42 8.10 0.28
N GLY A 98 -1.16 7.90 1.37
CA GLY A 98 -2.28 8.74 1.79
C GLY A 98 -1.88 10.16 2.18
N ARG A 99 -0.69 10.32 2.75
CA ARG A 99 -0.13 11.59 3.26
C ARG A 99 1.22 11.93 2.65
N ASN A 100 1.35 11.66 1.35
CA ASN A 100 2.59 11.88 0.60
C ASN A 100 3.12 13.31 0.79
N GLY A 101 4.35 13.44 1.32
CA GLY A 101 5.01 14.71 1.57
C GLY A 101 4.51 15.51 2.78
N VAL A 102 3.67 14.93 3.63
CA VAL A 102 3.09 15.58 4.84
C VAL A 102 3.53 14.88 6.15
N ILE A 103 4.30 13.81 6.06
CA ILE A 103 4.80 13.08 7.22
C ILE A 103 6.07 13.77 7.71
N ASP A 104 6.01 14.34 8.91
CA ASP A 104 7.07 15.14 9.52
C ASP A 104 8.01 14.30 10.41
N GLY A 105 7.63 13.08 10.81
CA GLY A 105 8.43 12.22 11.69
C GLY A 105 8.11 10.74 11.57
N PHE A 106 8.99 9.97 10.92
CA PHE A 106 8.82 8.53 10.73
C PHE A 106 8.74 7.77 12.06
N VAL A 107 9.72 7.99 12.95
CA VAL A 107 9.85 7.26 14.23
C VAL A 107 8.64 7.48 15.13
N GLU A 108 8.10 8.69 15.16
CA GLU A 108 6.90 9.02 15.94
C GLU A 108 5.66 8.28 15.44
N ASP A 109 5.63 7.99 14.14
CA ASP A 109 4.56 7.25 13.47
C ASP A 109 4.83 5.72 13.45
N GLY A 110 5.88 5.24 14.14
CA GLY A 110 6.12 3.81 14.38
C GLY A 110 6.90 3.05 13.32
N PHE A 111 7.49 3.74 12.33
CA PHE A 111 8.29 3.12 11.28
C PHE A 111 9.48 3.98 10.92
N SER A 112 10.49 3.41 10.25
CA SER A 112 11.68 4.14 9.81
C SER A 112 12.10 3.74 8.40
N PRO A 113 12.59 4.70 7.59
CA PRO A 113 13.27 4.35 6.35
C PRO A 113 14.61 3.68 6.65
N LEU A 114 14.98 2.69 5.83
CA LEU A 114 16.31 2.09 5.88
C LEU A 114 17.38 3.02 5.30
N GLN A 115 16.98 3.98 4.45
CA GLN A 115 17.85 5.02 3.93
C GLN A 115 17.79 6.28 4.81
N ALA A 116 18.91 6.66 5.41
CA ALA A 116 18.99 7.85 6.23
C ALA A 116 18.69 9.14 5.45
N GLY A 117 17.93 10.05 6.06
CA GLY A 117 17.67 11.40 5.53
C GLY A 117 16.73 11.48 4.33
N ILE A 118 16.08 10.37 3.93
CA ILE A 118 15.09 10.37 2.85
C ILE A 118 13.80 11.06 3.31
N SER A 119 13.15 11.82 2.42
CA SER A 119 11.83 12.39 2.72
C SER A 119 10.74 11.32 2.63
N SER A 120 9.58 11.56 3.24
CA SER A 120 8.43 10.64 3.12
C SER A 120 7.94 10.49 1.69
N ALA A 121 8.03 11.56 0.90
CA ALA A 121 7.69 11.53 -0.52
C ALA A 121 8.68 10.72 -1.35
N ASP A 122 9.97 10.88 -1.10
CA ASP A 122 11.00 10.12 -1.81
C ASP A 122 10.97 8.64 -1.43
N LEU A 123 10.68 8.33 -0.17
CA LEU A 123 10.48 6.95 0.29
C LEU A 123 9.30 6.31 -0.45
N PHE A 124 8.16 6.99 -0.50
CA PHE A 124 7.00 6.50 -1.25
C PHE A 124 7.32 6.29 -2.73
N ASN A 125 7.93 7.28 -3.39
CA ASN A 125 8.29 7.20 -4.81
C ASN A 125 9.25 6.03 -5.10
N LYS A 126 10.18 5.74 -4.18
CA LYS A 126 11.12 4.63 -4.30
C LYS A 126 10.42 3.28 -4.22
N ILE A 127 9.55 3.08 -3.22
CA ILE A 127 8.72 1.87 -3.07
C ILE A 127 7.80 1.71 -4.29
N GLU A 128 7.12 2.78 -4.72
CA GLU A 128 6.23 2.76 -5.89
C GLU A 128 6.98 2.37 -7.18
N THR A 129 8.18 2.91 -7.37
CA THR A 129 9.02 2.57 -8.54
C THR A 129 9.46 1.11 -8.51
N ALA A 130 9.86 0.60 -7.34
CA ALA A 130 10.22 -0.81 -7.17
C ALA A 130 9.03 -1.75 -7.44
N LEU A 131 7.84 -1.42 -6.91
CA LEU A 131 6.58 -2.14 -7.15
C LEU A 131 6.22 -2.28 -8.63
N ARG A 132 6.53 -1.27 -9.43
CA ARG A 132 6.28 -1.28 -10.88
C ARG A 132 7.29 -2.09 -11.67
N ASN A 133 8.53 -2.17 -11.18
CA ASN A 133 9.63 -2.85 -11.87
C ASN A 133 9.75 -4.31 -11.46
N SER A 134 9.13 -4.71 -10.34
CA SER A 134 9.01 -6.11 -9.94
C SER A 134 8.05 -6.82 -10.89
N VAL A 135 8.61 -7.52 -11.87
CA VAL A 135 7.89 -8.51 -12.69
C VAL A 135 7.79 -9.78 -11.84
N ASP A 136 6.55 -10.21 -11.55
CA ASP A 136 6.18 -11.49 -10.92
C ASP A 136 7.01 -11.90 -9.68
N ILE A 137 6.53 -11.51 -8.48
CA ILE A 137 6.90 -12.14 -7.18
C ILE A 137 5.86 -13.22 -6.89
#